data_AF-A0A3B9KH84-F1
#
_entry.id   AF-A0A3B9KH84-F1
#
_cell.length_a   1.000
_cell.length_b   1.000
_cell.length_c   1.000
_cell.angle_alpha   90.00
_cell.angle_beta   90.00
_cell.angle_gamma   90.00
#
_symmetry.space_group_name_H-M   'P 1'
#
loop_
_entity.id
_entity.type
_entity.pdbx_description
1 polymer ?
#
loop_
_entity_poly.entity_id
_entity_poly.type
_entity_poly.pdbx_seq_one_letter_code
_entity_poly.pdbx_strand_id
1 'polypeptide(L)'
;AVAGDFKLLFIAPERLDNADWQTYVIQMRISLIVIDEAHCISTWGHDFRPHYRRIVRLLSALPKNVPILALTATANKRVEQDVLLQIGAGAQVIRGTMQRPNLHLNVETLKGDQEKLSYLGEMLRYYPGTGIIYTATKNSAEMVAMFLMRLGINADYYHAGREDSVRQDIEQKLMSKGSSQYKVVCSTNALGMGIDKPDVRFVIHYHIPASPIHYYQEMGRAGRDRKVAWCILLYDPADITIQEHFIRNARPEGKQYDMLLALLQKNPQGLRESSIMLTTGFSQKAIRTILADLEEQRFIEHNLKSRIYTAVSRLGQMDFSAYDEVRQQKLQELSNIQNYVRCSTCYMEYLTTYLGDEPGSYCNQCGRCRTANFPSVRPARRIQGAAALFLEEEFLPHIEKRPEHEAGWSLSYHGNSHTGRLVRASKYEDAGPFALSLVNRTVQLIRTRYPLATIDGIVSVPPTKSGLLVESFARQIAALLDVEYLTVLEKVRITQEQKYLTNWRQKVDNVKEAFCISSPQVVAGRTLLLIDDIYDSGYMLREVGHTLLQAGAKLVYPLTITRTAHSDDQ
;
A
#
# COMPACT_ATOMS: atom_id res chain seq x y z
N ALA A 1 -11.08 16.37 -34.69
CA ALA A 1 -11.98 15.19 -34.60
C ALA A 1 -13.22 15.37 -35.49
N VAL A 2 -14.03 16.42 -35.28
CA VAL A 2 -15.23 16.70 -36.11
C VAL A 2 -14.92 16.85 -37.60
N ALA A 3 -13.83 17.54 -37.96
CA ALA A 3 -13.39 17.71 -39.35
C ALA A 3 -12.94 16.40 -40.05
N GLY A 4 -12.77 15.30 -39.31
CA GLY A 4 -12.38 14.00 -39.88
C GLY A 4 -10.88 13.74 -40.00
N ASP A 5 -10.02 14.62 -39.45
CA ASP A 5 -8.56 14.52 -39.58
C ASP A 5 -7.90 13.39 -38.78
N PHE A 6 -8.64 12.74 -37.87
CA PHE A 6 -8.12 11.69 -36.99
C PHE A 6 -8.73 10.33 -37.33
N LYS A 7 -7.88 9.29 -37.40
CA LYS A 7 -8.33 7.88 -37.58
C LYS A 7 -8.66 7.18 -36.27
N LEU A 8 -7.92 7.48 -35.20
CA LEU A 8 -8.11 6.93 -33.86
C LEU A 8 -8.11 8.08 -32.86
N LEU A 9 -9.05 8.03 -31.91
CA LEU A 9 -9.18 9.01 -30.84
C LEU A 9 -9.32 8.28 -29.52
N PHE A 10 -8.29 8.37 -28.68
CA PHE A 10 -8.32 7.84 -27.31
C PHE A 10 -8.92 8.88 -26.38
N ILE A 11 -9.87 8.44 -25.55
CA ILE A 11 -10.52 9.30 -24.55
C ILE A 11 -10.62 8.59 -23.22
N ALA A 12 -10.26 9.30 -22.15
CA ALA A 12 -10.48 8.83 -20.79
C ALA A 12 -11.97 9.04 -20.41
N PRO A 13 -12.62 8.08 -19.72
CA PRO A 13 -14.03 8.17 -19.34
C PRO A 13 -14.41 9.44 -18.58
N GLU A 14 -13.49 10.02 -17.82
CA GLU A 14 -13.66 11.25 -17.05
C GLU A 14 -13.93 12.46 -17.96
N ARG A 15 -13.42 12.45 -19.20
CA ARG A 15 -13.66 13.51 -20.18
C ARG A 15 -15.05 13.48 -20.81
N LEU A 16 -15.81 12.41 -20.62
CA LEU A 16 -17.19 12.28 -21.14
C LEU A 16 -18.17 13.27 -20.49
N ASP A 17 -17.79 13.88 -19.36
CA ASP A 17 -18.56 14.92 -18.67
C ASP A 17 -18.46 16.31 -19.30
N ASN A 18 -17.51 16.52 -20.20
CA ASN A 18 -17.34 17.83 -20.80
C ASN A 18 -18.56 18.13 -21.70
N ALA A 19 -19.29 19.22 -21.42
CA ALA A 19 -20.45 19.64 -22.19
C ALA A 19 -20.10 19.90 -23.68
N ASP A 20 -18.90 20.43 -23.93
CA ASP A 20 -18.38 20.61 -25.28
C ASP A 20 -18.19 19.26 -25.97
N TRP A 21 -17.70 18.24 -25.25
CA TRP A 21 -17.52 16.89 -25.80
C TRP A 21 -18.85 16.27 -26.24
N GLN A 22 -19.89 16.37 -25.42
CA GLN A 22 -21.22 15.85 -25.75
C GLN A 22 -21.82 16.53 -26.99
N THR A 23 -21.51 17.81 -27.19
CA THR A 23 -21.94 18.56 -28.37
C THR A 23 -21.17 18.11 -29.62
N TYR A 24 -19.85 17.94 -29.52
CA TYR A 24 -19.02 17.58 -30.66
C TYR A 24 -19.14 16.11 -31.09
N VAL A 25 -19.29 15.17 -30.14
CA VAL A 25 -19.26 13.73 -30.43
C VAL A 25 -20.37 13.30 -31.39
N ILE A 26 -21.55 13.93 -31.31
CA ILE A 26 -22.69 13.68 -32.20
C ILE A 26 -22.40 14.15 -33.64
N GLN A 27 -21.53 15.16 -33.81
CA GLN A 27 -21.12 15.68 -35.12
C GLN A 27 -19.98 14.87 -35.75
N MET A 28 -19.33 13.99 -34.99
CA MET A 28 -18.23 13.18 -35.48
C MET A 28 -18.73 12.03 -36.36
N ARG A 29 -18.01 11.74 -37.44
CA ARG A 29 -18.24 10.56 -38.28
C ARG A 29 -17.59 9.33 -37.62
N ILE A 30 -18.27 8.74 -36.65
CA ILE A 30 -17.78 7.59 -35.88
C ILE A 30 -18.12 6.30 -36.64
N SER A 31 -17.09 5.54 -37.02
CA SER A 31 -17.26 4.24 -37.67
C SER A 31 -17.23 3.05 -36.71
N LEU A 32 -16.68 3.21 -35.50
CA LEU A 32 -16.58 2.19 -34.46
C LEU A 32 -16.30 2.84 -33.11
N ILE A 33 -16.90 2.30 -32.05
CA ILE A 33 -16.55 2.63 -30.66
C ILE A 33 -15.87 1.42 -30.05
N VAL A 34 -14.69 1.60 -29.49
CA VAL A 34 -13.98 0.56 -28.73
C VAL A 34 -14.02 0.95 -27.26
N ILE A 35 -14.55 0.05 -26.42
CA ILE A 35 -14.51 0.17 -24.98
C ILE A 35 -13.51 -0.85 -24.47
N ASP A 36 -12.32 -0.38 -24.15
CA ASP A 36 -11.30 -1.20 -23.51
C ASP A 36 -11.60 -1.33 -22.01
N GLU A 37 -11.11 -2.42 -21.40
CA GLU A 37 -11.41 -2.79 -20.01
C GLU A 37 -12.90 -2.70 -19.64
N ALA A 38 -13.75 -3.23 -20.51
CA ALA A 38 -15.21 -3.14 -20.40
C ALA A 38 -15.78 -3.70 -19.09
N HIS A 39 -15.02 -4.52 -18.36
CA HIS A 39 -15.40 -4.95 -17.01
C HIS A 39 -15.60 -3.78 -16.04
N CYS A 40 -14.96 -2.61 -16.27
CA CYS A 40 -15.12 -1.40 -15.47
C CYS A 40 -16.55 -0.81 -15.52
N ILE A 41 -17.32 -1.16 -16.55
CA ILE A 41 -18.73 -0.76 -16.72
C ILE A 41 -19.61 -1.45 -15.67
N SER A 42 -19.27 -2.70 -15.33
CA SER A 42 -20.06 -3.52 -14.41
C SER A 42 -19.80 -3.11 -12.97
N THR A 43 -20.86 -2.97 -12.17
CA THR A 43 -20.72 -2.80 -10.70
C THR A 43 -20.18 -4.05 -10.02
N TRP A 44 -20.26 -5.19 -10.71
CA TRP A 44 -19.69 -6.46 -10.28
C TRP A 44 -18.25 -6.65 -10.80
N GLY A 45 -17.75 -5.69 -11.59
CA GLY A 45 -16.37 -5.65 -12.04
C GLY A 45 -15.43 -5.39 -10.87
N HIS A 46 -14.27 -6.04 -10.90
CA HIS A 46 -13.22 -5.91 -9.88
C HIS A 46 -12.59 -4.51 -9.82
N ASP A 47 -12.70 -3.72 -10.91
CA ASP A 47 -12.31 -2.30 -10.97
C ASP A 47 -13.49 -1.45 -11.48
N PHE A 48 -14.67 -1.57 -10.85
CA PHE A 48 -15.81 -0.71 -11.20
C PHE A 48 -15.44 0.77 -11.08
N ARG A 49 -15.70 1.53 -12.15
CA ARG A 49 -15.47 2.98 -12.19
C ARG A 49 -16.78 3.71 -12.51
N PRO A 50 -17.30 4.57 -11.62
CA PRO A 50 -18.54 5.31 -11.87
C PRO A 50 -18.56 6.07 -13.20
N HIS A 51 -17.42 6.58 -13.66
CA HIS A 51 -17.29 7.25 -14.96
C HIS A 51 -17.57 6.33 -16.15
N TYR A 52 -17.30 5.02 -16.06
CA TYR A 52 -17.58 4.06 -17.14
C TYR A 52 -19.09 3.86 -17.37
N ARG A 53 -19.94 3.98 -16.35
CA ARG A 53 -21.42 3.97 -16.55
C ARG A 53 -21.90 5.08 -17.48
N ARG A 54 -21.13 6.16 -17.62
CA ARG A 54 -21.48 7.27 -18.51
C ARG A 54 -21.24 6.93 -19.97
N ILE A 55 -20.40 5.93 -20.26
CA ILE A 55 -20.28 5.36 -21.61
C ILE A 55 -21.65 4.89 -22.08
N VAL A 56 -22.45 4.24 -21.23
CA VAL A 56 -23.82 3.80 -21.56
C VAL A 56 -24.71 4.96 -22.01
N ARG A 57 -24.59 6.12 -21.36
CA ARG A 57 -25.34 7.33 -21.75
C ARG A 57 -24.88 7.85 -23.11
N LEU A 58 -23.57 7.87 -23.36
CA LEU A 58 -23.01 8.22 -24.67
C LEU A 58 -23.51 7.26 -25.75
N LEU A 59 -23.44 5.94 -25.51
CA LEU A 59 -23.90 4.93 -26.46
C LEU A 59 -25.38 5.12 -26.83
N SER A 60 -26.21 5.50 -25.85
CA SER A 60 -27.63 5.80 -26.06
C SER A 60 -27.88 7.07 -26.89
N ALA A 61 -26.94 8.02 -26.87
CA ALA A 61 -27.04 9.28 -27.62
C ALA A 61 -26.50 9.18 -29.06
N LEU A 62 -25.75 8.12 -29.37
CA LEU A 62 -25.17 7.91 -30.70
C LEU A 62 -26.16 7.22 -31.65
N PRO A 63 -25.98 7.39 -32.97
CA PRO A 63 -26.80 6.69 -33.95
C PRO A 63 -26.74 5.16 -33.76
N LYS A 64 -27.90 4.50 -33.81
CA LYS A 64 -28.02 3.04 -33.56
C LYS A 64 -27.21 2.15 -34.50
N ASN A 65 -26.72 2.69 -35.61
CA ASN A 65 -25.91 1.98 -36.61
C ASN A 65 -24.40 2.04 -36.33
N VAL A 66 -23.95 2.75 -35.28
CA VAL A 66 -22.52 2.77 -34.91
C VAL A 66 -22.18 1.45 -34.20
N PRO A 67 -21.24 0.64 -34.73
CA PRO A 67 -20.85 -0.61 -34.09
C PRO A 67 -20.06 -0.33 -32.80
N ILE A 68 -20.20 -1.24 -31.84
CA ILE A 68 -19.54 -1.17 -30.54
C ILE A 68 -18.74 -2.46 -30.34
N LEU A 69 -17.47 -2.30 -29.95
CA LEU A 69 -16.59 -3.39 -29.56
C LEU A 69 -16.17 -3.18 -28.11
N ALA A 70 -16.55 -4.11 -27.23
CA ALA A 70 -16.09 -4.12 -25.84
C ALA A 70 -15.06 -5.22 -25.63
N LEU A 71 -13.93 -4.86 -25.02
CA LEU A 71 -12.79 -5.73 -24.81
C LEU A 71 -12.50 -5.81 -23.31
N THR A 72 -12.21 -7.00 -22.81
CA THR A 72 -11.73 -7.21 -21.44
C THR A 72 -10.94 -8.51 -21.37
N ALA A 73 -9.83 -8.50 -20.62
CA ALA A 73 -9.03 -9.70 -20.41
C ALA A 73 -9.64 -10.63 -19.35
N THR A 74 -10.41 -10.08 -18.41
CA THR A 74 -10.94 -10.81 -17.26
C THR A 74 -12.37 -10.39 -16.95
N ALA A 75 -13.33 -11.27 -17.25
CA ALA A 75 -14.72 -11.12 -16.87
C ALA A 75 -15.31 -12.49 -16.55
N ASN A 76 -15.92 -12.60 -15.36
CA ASN A 76 -16.77 -13.73 -15.02
C ASN A 76 -18.14 -13.62 -15.72
N LYS A 77 -18.92 -14.71 -15.74
CA LYS A 77 -20.24 -14.74 -16.41
C LYS A 77 -21.17 -13.60 -15.94
N ARG A 78 -21.10 -13.21 -14.67
CA ARG A 78 -21.92 -12.13 -14.10
C ARG A 78 -21.52 -10.76 -14.65
N VAL A 79 -20.22 -10.47 -14.69
CA VAL A 79 -19.67 -9.23 -15.27
C VAL A 79 -19.98 -9.18 -16.77
N GLU A 80 -19.79 -10.29 -17.48
CA GLU A 80 -20.11 -10.42 -18.90
C GLU A 80 -21.59 -10.07 -19.18
N GLN A 81 -22.51 -10.67 -18.42
CA GLN A 81 -23.94 -10.38 -18.53
C GLN A 81 -24.30 -8.91 -18.24
N ASP A 82 -23.71 -8.32 -17.19
CA ASP A 82 -23.95 -6.91 -16.85
C ASP A 82 -23.41 -5.97 -17.94
N VAL A 83 -22.22 -6.25 -18.49
CA VAL A 83 -21.66 -5.50 -19.62
C VAL A 83 -22.57 -5.60 -20.86
N LEU A 84 -23.09 -6.79 -21.18
CA LEU A 84 -24.02 -6.97 -22.31
C LEU A 84 -25.32 -6.18 -22.12
N LEU A 85 -25.89 -6.21 -20.92
CA LEU A 85 -27.09 -5.44 -20.59
C LEU A 85 -26.85 -3.93 -20.76
N GLN A 86 -25.65 -3.46 -20.41
CA GLN A 86 -25.30 -2.04 -20.49
C GLN A 86 -24.93 -1.57 -21.91
N ILE A 87 -24.38 -2.44 -22.76
CA ILE A 87 -23.99 -2.09 -24.14
C ILE A 87 -25.17 -2.23 -25.12
N GLY A 88 -26.10 -3.15 -24.85
CA GLY A 88 -27.35 -3.30 -25.59
C GLY A 88 -27.66 -4.74 -26.06
N ALA A 89 -28.95 -5.03 -26.21
CA ALA A 89 -29.52 -6.38 -26.39
C ALA A 89 -29.18 -7.13 -27.71
N GLY A 90 -28.26 -6.61 -28.53
CA GLY A 90 -27.81 -7.22 -29.80
C GLY A 90 -26.33 -7.60 -29.85
N ALA A 91 -25.59 -7.44 -28.75
CA ALA A 91 -24.17 -7.75 -28.71
C ALA A 91 -23.91 -9.27 -28.76
N GLN A 92 -22.92 -9.68 -29.56
CA GLN A 92 -22.44 -11.06 -29.60
C GLN A 92 -21.22 -11.21 -28.70
N VAL A 93 -21.21 -12.25 -27.85
CA VAL A 93 -20.06 -12.59 -27.02
C VAL A 93 -19.11 -13.50 -27.80
N ILE A 94 -17.86 -13.07 -27.92
CA ILE A 94 -16.77 -13.92 -28.40
C ILE A 94 -15.83 -14.15 -27.22
N ARG A 95 -15.80 -15.37 -26.70
CA ARG A 95 -14.98 -15.76 -25.56
C ARG A 95 -13.90 -16.73 -25.99
N GLY A 96 -12.64 -16.33 -25.84
CA GLY A 96 -11.50 -17.22 -25.95
C GLY A 96 -11.32 -18.08 -24.70
N THR A 97 -10.55 -19.16 -24.80
CA THR A 97 -10.18 -19.96 -23.63
C THR A 97 -9.31 -19.14 -22.67
N MET A 98 -9.58 -19.26 -21.37
CA MET A 98 -8.74 -18.68 -20.32
C MET A 98 -7.57 -19.62 -19.95
N GLN A 99 -7.44 -20.76 -20.62
CA GLN A 99 -6.33 -21.68 -20.36
C GLN A 99 -5.01 -21.09 -20.84
N ARG A 100 -4.02 -21.13 -19.95
CA ARG A 100 -2.64 -20.73 -20.23
C ARG A 100 -1.72 -21.92 -19.98
N PRO A 101 -1.66 -22.90 -20.90
CA PRO A 101 -0.93 -24.16 -20.68
C PRO A 101 0.58 -23.97 -20.50
N ASN A 102 1.12 -22.82 -20.94
CA ASN A 102 2.52 -22.46 -20.75
C ASN A 102 2.83 -21.89 -19.36
N LEU A 103 1.83 -21.57 -18.54
CA LEU A 103 2.01 -21.05 -17.20
C LEU A 103 1.98 -22.18 -16.16
N HIS A 104 3.11 -22.37 -15.50
CA HIS A 104 3.29 -23.36 -14.46
C HIS A 104 2.98 -22.69 -13.12
N LEU A 105 1.83 -23.00 -12.53
CA LEU A 105 1.35 -22.38 -11.28
C LEU A 105 1.73 -23.21 -10.04
N ASN A 106 2.16 -22.55 -8.97
CA ASN A 106 2.33 -23.19 -7.66
C ASN A 106 2.10 -22.23 -6.49
N VAL A 107 1.83 -22.80 -5.31
CA VAL A 107 1.70 -22.07 -4.05
C VAL A 107 2.68 -22.67 -3.05
N GLU A 108 3.48 -21.81 -2.41
CA GLU A 108 4.46 -22.19 -1.39
C GLU A 108 4.09 -21.54 -0.06
N THR A 109 3.77 -22.37 0.93
CA THR A 109 3.39 -21.88 2.26
C THR A 109 4.64 -21.67 3.11
N LEU A 110 4.91 -20.42 3.50
CA LEU A 110 6.09 -19.99 4.24
C LEU A 110 5.69 -19.11 5.42
N LYS A 111 6.56 -18.96 6.42
CA LYS A 111 6.31 -18.17 7.63
C LYS A 111 7.23 -16.95 7.72
N GLY A 112 6.63 -15.78 7.60
CA GLY A 112 7.30 -14.49 7.73
C GLY A 112 8.28 -14.16 6.61
N ASP A 113 8.82 -12.95 6.67
CA ASP A 113 9.72 -12.44 5.63
C ASP A 113 11.03 -13.23 5.53
N GLN A 114 11.56 -13.73 6.64
CA GLN A 114 12.83 -14.47 6.64
C GLN A 114 12.76 -15.72 5.76
N GLU A 115 11.70 -16.54 5.89
CA GLU A 115 11.53 -17.74 5.06
C GLU A 115 11.28 -17.39 3.59
N LYS A 116 10.47 -16.37 3.32
CA LYS A 116 10.18 -15.91 1.95
C LYS A 116 11.40 -15.35 1.24
N LEU A 117 12.17 -14.47 1.89
CA LEU A 117 13.42 -13.95 1.37
C LEU A 117 14.43 -15.07 1.13
N SER A 118 14.53 -16.03 2.06
CA SER A 118 15.39 -17.21 1.90
C SER A 118 14.99 -18.05 0.69
N TYR A 119 13.69 -18.29 0.50
CA TYR A 119 13.14 -19.00 -0.65
C TYR A 119 13.50 -18.28 -1.95
N LEU A 120 13.26 -16.97 -2.04
CA LEU A 120 13.57 -16.17 -3.23
C LEU A 120 15.07 -16.19 -3.56
N GLY A 121 15.92 -15.98 -2.55
CA GLY A 121 17.38 -15.96 -2.72
C GLY A 121 17.96 -17.30 -3.21
N GLU A 122 17.32 -18.41 -2.88
CA GLU A 122 17.66 -19.73 -3.41
C GLU A 122 17.09 -19.93 -4.82
N MET A 123 15.79 -19.69 -5.02
CA MET A 123 15.08 -20.05 -6.24
C MET A 123 15.44 -19.22 -7.46
N LEU A 124 15.66 -17.92 -7.28
CA LEU A 124 15.92 -17.02 -8.41
C LEU A 124 17.22 -17.32 -9.16
N ARG A 125 18.11 -18.12 -8.57
CA ARG A 125 19.32 -18.63 -9.23
C ARG A 125 19.01 -19.69 -10.29
N TYR A 126 17.91 -20.43 -10.10
CA TYR A 126 17.54 -21.54 -10.98
C TYR A 126 16.50 -21.14 -12.03
N TYR A 127 15.68 -20.11 -11.78
CA TYR A 127 14.76 -19.62 -12.81
C TYR A 127 15.51 -18.84 -13.88
N PRO A 128 15.49 -19.22 -15.16
CA PRO A 128 16.17 -18.47 -16.21
C PRO A 128 15.41 -17.20 -16.59
N GLY A 129 16.09 -16.26 -17.24
CA GLY A 129 15.50 -15.02 -17.75
C GLY A 129 15.04 -14.07 -16.66
N THR A 130 14.09 -13.20 -17.01
CA THR A 130 13.63 -12.08 -16.19
C THR A 130 12.24 -12.33 -15.62
N GLY A 131 11.97 -11.79 -14.44
CA GLY A 131 10.65 -11.87 -13.84
C GLY A 131 10.22 -10.64 -13.05
N ILE A 132 9.04 -10.75 -12.46
CA ILE A 132 8.42 -9.72 -11.64
C ILE A 132 8.07 -10.33 -10.29
N ILE A 133 8.34 -9.61 -9.19
CA ILE A 133 7.86 -9.98 -7.86
C ILE A 133 6.79 -8.99 -7.43
N TYR A 134 5.53 -9.41 -7.30
CA TYR A 134 4.46 -8.57 -6.80
C TYR A 134 4.42 -8.57 -5.26
N THR A 135 4.34 -7.38 -4.68
CA THR A 135 4.20 -7.16 -3.24
C THR A 135 2.99 -6.27 -2.94
N ALA A 136 2.39 -6.45 -1.77
CA ALA A 136 1.21 -5.67 -1.38
C ALA A 136 1.53 -4.21 -0.99
N THR A 137 2.78 -3.89 -0.60
CA THR A 137 3.16 -2.57 -0.08
C THR A 137 4.47 -2.06 -0.71
N LYS A 138 4.61 -0.74 -0.84
CA LYS A 138 5.82 -0.07 -1.35
C LYS A 138 7.08 -0.54 -0.59
N ASN A 139 6.99 -0.51 0.74
CA ASN A 139 8.05 -0.96 1.65
C ASN A 139 8.49 -2.41 1.40
N SER A 140 7.57 -3.31 1.06
CA SER A 140 7.92 -4.71 0.78
C SER A 140 8.59 -4.86 -0.57
N ALA A 141 8.20 -4.05 -1.58
CA ALA A 141 8.90 -4.02 -2.86
C ALA A 141 10.36 -3.59 -2.67
N GLU A 142 10.58 -2.54 -1.88
CA GLU A 142 11.92 -2.05 -1.51
C GLU A 142 12.73 -3.12 -0.76
N MET A 143 12.16 -3.68 0.33
CA MET A 143 12.79 -4.72 1.14
C MET A 143 13.28 -5.89 0.29
N VAL A 144 12.39 -6.44 -0.54
CA VAL A 144 12.70 -7.61 -1.35
C VAL A 144 13.77 -7.27 -2.39
N ALA A 145 13.65 -6.13 -3.08
CA ALA A 145 14.66 -5.73 -4.08
C ALA A 145 16.04 -5.52 -3.44
N MET A 146 16.12 -4.80 -2.32
CA MET A 146 17.38 -4.54 -1.60
C MET A 146 18.04 -5.84 -1.13
N PHE A 147 17.26 -6.78 -0.58
CA PHE A 147 17.79 -8.10 -0.20
C PHE A 147 18.36 -8.86 -1.41
N LEU A 148 17.67 -8.83 -2.54
CA LEU A 148 18.13 -9.51 -3.75
C LEU A 148 19.40 -8.85 -4.31
N MET A 149 19.47 -7.52 -4.34
CA MET A 149 20.70 -6.78 -4.69
C MET A 149 21.87 -7.17 -3.78
N ARG A 150 21.63 -7.32 -2.47
CA ARG A 150 22.64 -7.77 -1.49
C ARG A 150 23.19 -9.16 -1.79
N LEU A 151 22.37 -10.05 -2.36
CA LEU A 151 22.78 -11.37 -2.83
C LEU A 151 23.49 -11.35 -4.20
N GLY A 152 23.71 -10.16 -4.79
CA GLY A 152 24.28 -9.99 -6.13
C GLY A 152 23.29 -10.30 -7.26
N ILE A 153 21.99 -10.38 -6.96
CA ILE A 153 20.94 -10.53 -7.97
C ILE A 153 20.61 -9.15 -8.50
N ASN A 154 20.66 -8.99 -9.82
CA ASN A 154 20.37 -7.73 -10.48
C ASN A 154 18.85 -7.41 -10.41
N ALA A 155 18.45 -6.73 -9.34
CA ALA A 155 17.07 -6.42 -9.01
C ALA A 155 16.84 -4.91 -8.92
N ASP A 156 15.58 -4.48 -9.05
CA ASP A 156 15.13 -3.11 -8.74
C ASP A 156 13.70 -3.14 -8.18
N TYR A 157 13.19 -2.01 -7.70
CA TYR A 157 11.83 -1.87 -7.21
C TYR A 157 11.04 -0.74 -7.88
N TYR A 158 9.75 -1.00 -8.11
CA TYR A 158 8.81 -0.12 -8.78
C TYR A 158 7.55 0.08 -7.96
N HIS A 159 7.18 1.33 -7.68
CA HIS A 159 5.90 1.68 -7.08
C HIS A 159 5.58 3.16 -7.29
N ALA A 160 4.34 3.57 -7.04
CA ALA A 160 3.86 4.93 -7.26
C ALA A 160 4.59 6.02 -6.43
N GLY A 161 5.29 5.66 -5.35
CA GLY A 161 6.13 6.59 -4.58
C GLY A 161 7.51 6.92 -5.21
N ARG A 162 7.90 6.26 -6.30
CA ARG A 162 9.15 6.57 -7.03
C ARG A 162 8.91 7.74 -7.98
N GLU A 163 9.94 8.57 -8.18
CA GLU A 163 9.92 9.62 -9.20
C GLU A 163 9.60 9.06 -10.59
N ASP A 164 8.83 9.81 -11.37
CA ASP A 164 8.37 9.40 -12.70
C ASP A 164 9.52 9.06 -13.65
N SER A 165 10.62 9.83 -13.59
CA SER A 165 11.85 9.60 -14.36
C SER A 165 12.48 8.23 -14.03
N VAL A 166 12.55 7.88 -12.74
CA VAL A 166 13.09 6.60 -12.26
C VAL A 166 12.18 5.45 -12.69
N ARG A 167 10.86 5.62 -12.60
CA ARG A 167 9.89 4.61 -13.06
C ARG A 167 10.05 4.32 -14.56
N GLN A 168 10.20 5.36 -15.38
CA GLN A 168 10.42 5.23 -16.82
C GLN A 168 11.75 4.53 -17.16
N ASP A 169 12.84 4.85 -16.45
CA ASP A 169 14.14 4.19 -16.63
C ASP A 169 14.07 2.69 -16.28
N ILE A 170 13.42 2.33 -15.16
CA ILE A 170 13.20 0.93 -14.77
C ILE A 170 12.38 0.19 -15.83
N GLU A 171 11.28 0.80 -16.30
CA GLU A 171 10.45 0.23 -17.38
C GLU A 171 11.28 0.01 -18.64
N GLN A 172 12.06 0.99 -19.09
CA GLN A 172 12.89 0.87 -20.28
C GLN A 172 13.93 -0.25 -20.15
N LYS A 173 14.62 -0.33 -19.01
CA LYS A 173 15.62 -1.37 -18.72
C LYS A 173 15.01 -2.76 -18.62
N LEU A 174 13.83 -2.89 -18.02
CA LEU A 174 13.06 -4.13 -17.99
C LEU A 174 12.64 -4.57 -19.40
N MET A 175 12.17 -3.62 -20.23
CA MET A 175 11.66 -3.85 -21.58
C MET A 175 12.75 -4.06 -22.64
N SER A 176 14.03 -3.84 -22.30
CA SER A 176 15.14 -3.98 -23.25
C SER A 176 15.17 -5.38 -23.91
N LYS A 177 15.26 -5.40 -25.24
CA LYS A 177 15.25 -6.63 -26.06
C LYS A 177 16.62 -7.33 -26.00
N GLY A 178 16.63 -8.66 -25.90
CA GLY A 178 17.84 -9.49 -25.86
C GLY A 178 18.15 -10.02 -24.46
N SER A 179 18.77 -9.19 -23.63
CA SER A 179 18.99 -9.48 -22.20
C SER A 179 18.52 -8.28 -21.39
N SER A 180 17.37 -8.44 -20.72
CA SER A 180 16.91 -7.45 -19.74
C SER A 180 18.06 -7.07 -18.81
N GLN A 181 18.21 -5.78 -18.56
CA GLN A 181 19.19 -5.31 -17.59
C GLN A 181 18.82 -5.68 -16.16
N TYR A 182 17.62 -6.19 -15.91
CA TYR A 182 17.21 -6.72 -14.62
C TYR A 182 16.88 -8.21 -14.69
N LYS A 183 17.35 -8.93 -13.68
CA LYS A 183 16.88 -10.28 -13.36
C LYS A 183 15.45 -10.24 -12.87
N VAL A 184 15.11 -9.26 -12.04
CA VAL A 184 13.80 -9.17 -11.41
C VAL A 184 13.47 -7.73 -11.04
N VAL A 185 12.20 -7.34 -11.20
CA VAL A 185 11.68 -6.09 -10.66
C VAL A 185 10.63 -6.40 -9.61
N CYS A 186 10.83 -5.92 -8.39
CA CYS A 186 9.88 -6.03 -7.28
C CYS A 186 8.89 -4.87 -7.34
N SER A 187 7.60 -5.12 -7.32
CA SER A 187 6.63 -4.05 -7.53
C SER A 187 5.33 -4.25 -6.78
N THR A 188 4.66 -3.15 -6.47
CA THR A 188 3.21 -3.19 -6.21
C THR A 188 2.43 -3.42 -7.52
N ASN A 189 1.10 -3.37 -7.48
CA ASN A 189 0.24 -3.37 -8.67
C ASN A 189 0.51 -2.22 -9.66
N ALA A 190 1.35 -1.25 -9.31
CA ALA A 190 1.72 -0.11 -10.15
C ALA A 190 2.43 -0.54 -11.45
N LEU A 191 3.23 -1.60 -11.41
CA LEU A 191 3.90 -2.19 -12.57
C LEU A 191 2.94 -3.14 -13.29
N GLY A 192 1.85 -2.55 -13.77
CA GLY A 192 0.67 -3.24 -14.26
C GLY A 192 0.36 -2.88 -15.71
N MET A 193 -0.61 -1.99 -15.91
CA MET A 193 -1.34 -1.81 -17.17
C MET A 193 -0.50 -1.48 -18.43
N GLY A 194 0.79 -1.15 -18.31
CA GLY A 194 1.65 -0.77 -19.46
C GLY A 194 2.76 -1.75 -19.86
N ILE A 195 3.05 -2.81 -19.09
CA ILE A 195 4.12 -3.75 -19.48
C ILE A 195 3.64 -4.72 -20.55
N ASP A 196 4.30 -4.65 -21.70
CA ASP A 196 4.22 -5.63 -22.77
C ASP A 196 5.56 -6.26 -23.10
N LYS A 197 6.15 -6.91 -22.08
CA LYS A 197 7.35 -7.74 -22.25
C LYS A 197 6.95 -9.17 -22.57
N PRO A 198 7.20 -9.68 -23.80
CA PRO A 198 6.73 -11.01 -24.18
C PRO A 198 7.41 -12.14 -23.41
N ASP A 199 8.64 -11.90 -22.95
CA ASP A 199 9.60 -12.88 -22.45
C ASP A 199 9.76 -12.89 -20.92
N VAL A 200 8.75 -12.46 -20.16
CA VAL A 200 8.73 -12.62 -18.69
C VAL A 200 8.65 -14.12 -18.34
N ARG A 201 9.66 -14.64 -17.63
CA ARG A 201 9.84 -16.06 -17.32
C ARG A 201 9.32 -16.50 -15.98
N PHE A 202 9.18 -15.56 -15.05
CA PHE A 202 8.53 -15.84 -13.79
C PHE A 202 7.78 -14.63 -13.26
N VAL A 203 6.67 -14.88 -12.60
CA VAL A 203 5.94 -13.91 -11.79
C VAL A 203 5.77 -14.53 -10.41
N ILE A 204 6.25 -13.84 -9.37
CA ILE A 204 6.15 -14.34 -8.00
C ILE A 204 5.33 -13.35 -7.18
N HIS A 205 4.32 -13.83 -6.48
CA HIS A 205 3.56 -13.02 -5.54
C HIS A 205 4.12 -13.24 -4.15
N TYR A 206 4.81 -12.22 -3.62
CA TYR A 206 5.41 -12.26 -2.28
C TYR A 206 4.35 -12.17 -1.17
N HIS A 207 3.24 -11.49 -1.46
CA HIS A 207 2.06 -11.41 -0.62
C HIS A 207 0.86 -11.92 -1.40
N ILE A 208 -0.14 -12.43 -0.68
CA ILE A 208 -1.42 -12.82 -1.27
C ILE A 208 -2.09 -11.61 -1.96
N PRO A 209 -2.54 -11.76 -3.22
CA PRO A 209 -3.31 -10.73 -3.92
C PRO A 209 -4.67 -10.49 -3.27
N ALA A 210 -5.33 -9.40 -3.65
CA ALA A 210 -6.66 -9.05 -3.13
C ALA A 210 -7.77 -10.00 -3.59
N SER A 211 -7.63 -10.63 -4.77
CA SER A 211 -8.61 -11.55 -5.33
C SER A 211 -8.00 -12.49 -6.38
N PRO A 212 -8.71 -13.58 -6.77
CA PRO A 212 -8.28 -14.44 -7.88
C PRO A 212 -8.15 -13.71 -9.22
N ILE A 213 -8.92 -12.65 -9.44
CA ILE A 213 -8.86 -11.85 -10.68
C ILE A 213 -7.56 -11.07 -10.74
N HIS A 214 -7.20 -10.37 -9.67
CA HIS A 214 -5.92 -9.65 -9.58
C HIS A 214 -4.75 -10.60 -9.79
N TYR A 215 -4.77 -11.76 -9.12
CA TYR A 215 -3.76 -12.80 -9.31
C TYR A 215 -3.66 -13.25 -10.77
N TYR A 216 -4.80 -13.52 -11.42
CA TYR A 216 -4.84 -13.98 -12.82
C TYR A 216 -4.27 -12.94 -13.80
N GLN A 217 -4.62 -11.66 -13.63
CA GLN A 217 -4.09 -10.58 -14.46
C GLN A 217 -2.57 -10.42 -14.30
N GLU A 218 -2.09 -10.43 -13.06
CA GLU A 218 -0.69 -10.25 -12.72
C GLU A 218 0.17 -11.43 -13.19
N MET A 219 -0.25 -12.66 -12.94
CA MET A 219 0.45 -13.86 -13.43
C MET A 219 0.40 -13.96 -14.97
N GLY A 220 -0.67 -13.46 -15.59
CA GLY A 220 -0.88 -13.48 -17.05
C GLY A 220 0.14 -12.65 -17.85
N ARG A 221 0.94 -11.83 -17.16
CA ARG A 221 2.09 -11.08 -17.71
C ARG A 221 3.28 -11.97 -18.04
N ALA A 222 3.38 -13.12 -17.37
CA ALA A 222 4.38 -14.11 -17.70
C ALA A 222 4.07 -14.78 -19.05
N GLY A 223 5.11 -15.19 -19.78
CA GLY A 223 4.97 -16.11 -20.91
C GLY A 223 4.01 -15.66 -22.01
N ARG A 224 4.02 -14.38 -22.39
CA ARG A 224 3.19 -13.88 -23.52
C ARG A 224 3.70 -14.40 -24.87
N ASP A 225 4.98 -14.72 -24.96
CA ASP A 225 5.60 -15.48 -26.06
C ASP A 225 5.18 -16.97 -26.12
N ARG A 226 4.25 -17.39 -25.24
CA ARG A 226 3.73 -18.78 -25.10
C ARG A 226 4.79 -19.80 -24.69
N LYS A 227 6.00 -19.38 -24.31
CA LYS A 227 7.01 -20.27 -23.72
C LYS A 227 6.70 -20.49 -22.24
N VAL A 228 7.30 -21.54 -21.68
CA VAL A 228 7.14 -21.88 -20.26
C VAL A 228 7.49 -20.69 -19.37
N ALA A 229 6.61 -20.38 -18.45
CA ALA A 229 6.85 -19.39 -17.40
C ALA A 229 6.28 -19.86 -16.06
N TRP A 230 6.92 -19.45 -14.98
CA TRP A 230 6.67 -19.92 -13.63
C TRP A 230 5.92 -18.88 -12.82
N CYS A 231 4.74 -19.23 -12.30
CA CYS A 231 3.94 -18.33 -11.48
C CYS A 231 3.82 -18.92 -10.07
N ILE A 232 4.37 -18.23 -9.08
CA ILE A 232 4.49 -18.77 -7.71
C ILE A 232 3.88 -17.80 -6.74
N LEU A 233 2.95 -18.27 -5.92
CA LEU A 233 2.40 -17.50 -4.80
C LEU A 233 3.08 -17.95 -3.49
N LEU A 234 3.84 -17.05 -2.87
CA LEU A 234 4.37 -17.24 -1.53
C LEU A 234 3.28 -16.87 -0.53
N TYR A 235 2.76 -17.86 0.19
CA TYR A 235 1.65 -17.69 1.11
C TYR A 235 2.12 -17.75 2.56
N ASP A 236 1.93 -16.65 3.29
CA ASP A 236 1.91 -16.65 4.75
C ASP A 236 0.48 -16.31 5.21
N PRO A 237 -0.16 -17.12 6.07
CA PRO A 237 -1.44 -16.78 6.67
C PRO A 237 -1.50 -15.39 7.32
N ALA A 238 -0.37 -14.87 7.83
CA ALA A 238 -0.30 -13.54 8.43
C ALA A 238 -0.49 -12.41 7.40
N ASP A 239 -0.19 -12.62 6.11
CA ASP A 239 -0.31 -11.61 5.06
C ASP A 239 -1.76 -11.18 4.80
N ILE A 240 -2.73 -12.03 5.15
CA ILE A 240 -4.17 -11.75 4.98
C ILE A 240 -4.53 -10.43 5.66
N THR A 241 -3.91 -10.15 6.82
CA THR A 241 -4.14 -8.92 7.59
C THR A 241 -3.79 -7.66 6.81
N ILE A 242 -2.87 -7.72 5.83
CA ILE A 242 -2.52 -6.61 4.96
C ILE A 242 -3.72 -6.27 4.05
N GLN A 243 -4.33 -7.28 3.43
CA GLN A 243 -5.50 -7.09 2.56
C GLN A 243 -6.74 -6.67 3.36
N GLU A 244 -6.97 -7.25 4.54
CA GLU A 244 -8.05 -6.82 5.45
C GLU A 244 -7.89 -5.36 5.87
N HIS A 245 -6.65 -4.93 6.14
CA HIS A 245 -6.36 -3.54 6.43
C HIS A 245 -6.69 -2.63 5.25
N PHE A 246 -6.34 -3.01 4.02
CA PHE A 246 -6.72 -2.24 2.83
C PHE A 246 -8.24 -2.19 2.63
N ILE A 247 -8.95 -3.29 2.88
CA ILE A 247 -10.42 -3.32 2.78
C ILE A 247 -11.04 -2.39 3.83
N ARG A 248 -10.56 -2.44 5.07
CA ARG A 248 -11.05 -1.58 6.16
C ARG A 248 -10.78 -0.10 5.89
N ASN A 249 -9.61 0.24 5.36
CA ASN A 249 -9.20 1.62 5.14
C ASN A 249 -9.54 2.17 3.75
N ALA A 250 -10.19 1.37 2.89
CA ALA A 250 -10.62 1.80 1.56
C ALA A 250 -11.60 2.97 1.61
N ARG A 251 -12.37 3.08 2.70
CA ARG A 251 -13.27 4.21 2.96
C ARG A 251 -13.12 4.74 4.40
N PRO A 252 -13.43 6.02 4.61
CA PRO A 252 -13.51 6.64 5.94
C PRO A 252 -14.49 5.90 6.87
N GLU A 253 -14.25 5.94 8.18
CA GLU A 253 -15.16 5.35 9.17
C GLU A 253 -16.42 6.21 9.35
N GLY A 254 -17.56 5.61 9.72
CA GLY A 254 -18.82 6.34 9.93
C GLY A 254 -18.69 7.56 10.86
N LYS A 255 -17.88 7.45 11.93
CA LYS A 255 -17.59 8.57 12.83
C LYS A 255 -16.97 9.79 12.14
N GLN A 256 -16.19 9.58 11.08
CA GLN A 256 -15.60 10.67 10.29
C GLN A 256 -16.66 11.40 9.46
N TYR A 257 -17.67 10.69 8.96
CA TYR A 257 -18.83 11.29 8.30
C TYR A 257 -19.61 12.17 9.28
N ASP A 258 -19.94 11.63 10.46
CA ASP A 258 -20.67 12.36 11.51
C ASP A 258 -19.94 13.64 11.91
N MET A 259 -18.62 13.56 12.10
CA MET A 259 -17.79 14.69 12.48
C MET A 259 -17.76 15.78 11.40
N LEU A 260 -17.64 15.41 10.12
CA LEU A 260 -17.63 16.38 9.02
C LEU A 260 -19.01 17.03 8.84
N LEU A 261 -20.09 16.23 8.90
CA LEU A 261 -21.45 16.76 8.80
C LEU A 261 -21.77 17.71 9.95
N ALA A 262 -21.42 17.34 11.19
CA ALA A 262 -21.58 18.20 12.36
C ALA A 262 -20.76 19.51 12.24
N LEU A 263 -19.56 19.44 11.65
CA LEU A 263 -18.75 20.63 11.40
C LEU A 263 -19.44 21.59 10.41
N LEU A 264 -20.00 21.05 9.32
CA LEU A 264 -20.72 21.87 8.34
C LEU A 264 -22.03 22.42 8.92
N GLN A 265 -22.74 21.66 9.75
CA GLN A 265 -23.95 22.13 10.44
C GLN A 265 -23.65 23.29 11.42
N LYS A 266 -22.49 23.27 12.08
CA LYS A 266 -22.03 24.37 12.96
C LYS A 266 -21.58 25.61 12.18
N ASN A 267 -21.36 25.51 10.87
CA ASN A 267 -20.87 26.59 10.02
C ASN A 267 -21.84 26.82 8.85
N PRO A 268 -22.99 27.48 9.09
CA PRO A 268 -24.04 27.64 8.08
C PRO A 268 -23.59 28.43 6.84
N GLN A 269 -22.57 29.28 6.95
CA GLN A 269 -21.92 29.96 5.82
C GLN A 269 -21.13 29.01 4.89
N GLY A 270 -20.95 27.76 5.32
CA GLY A 270 -20.20 26.72 4.63
C GLY A 270 -18.68 26.84 4.78
N LEU A 271 -17.97 25.79 4.38
CA LEU A 271 -16.51 25.70 4.47
C LEU A 271 -15.91 25.25 3.14
N ARG A 272 -14.69 25.72 2.85
CA ARG A 272 -13.87 25.20 1.74
C ARG A 272 -13.18 23.90 2.17
N GLU A 273 -12.83 23.06 1.19
CA GLU A 273 -12.06 21.82 1.41
C GLU A 273 -10.83 22.05 2.30
N SER A 274 -10.06 23.11 2.05
CA SER A 274 -8.89 23.48 2.85
C SER A 274 -9.22 23.77 4.33
N SER A 275 -10.36 24.40 4.60
CA SER A 275 -10.81 24.72 5.96
C SER A 275 -11.35 23.48 6.67
N ILE A 276 -12.00 22.59 5.93
CA ILE A 276 -12.44 21.28 6.44
C ILE A 276 -11.20 20.44 6.77
N MET A 277 -10.24 20.33 5.85
CA MET A 277 -8.94 19.68 6.08
C MET A 277 -8.24 20.23 7.31
N LEU A 278 -8.26 21.54 7.47
CA LEU A 278 -7.64 22.20 8.62
C LEU A 278 -8.33 21.84 9.94
N THR A 279 -9.66 21.80 9.96
CA THR A 279 -10.46 21.62 11.17
C THR A 279 -10.62 20.16 11.56
N THR A 280 -11.02 19.32 10.60
CA THR A 280 -11.23 17.88 10.83
C THR A 280 -9.95 17.11 10.78
N GLY A 281 -9.06 17.54 9.88
CA GLY A 281 -7.78 16.92 9.71
C GLY A 281 -7.67 15.70 8.82
N PHE A 282 -8.78 15.22 8.33
CA PHE A 282 -8.75 14.02 7.52
C PHE A 282 -7.87 14.23 6.27
N SER A 283 -7.28 13.14 5.77
CA SER A 283 -6.50 13.22 4.54
C SER A 283 -7.36 13.79 3.41
N GLN A 284 -6.72 14.44 2.43
CA GLN A 284 -7.45 15.02 1.31
C GLN A 284 -8.34 13.98 0.60
N LYS A 285 -7.82 12.75 0.45
CA LYS A 285 -8.55 11.62 -0.10
C LYS A 285 -9.79 11.27 0.73
N ALA A 286 -9.66 11.17 2.06
CA ALA A 286 -10.78 10.87 2.95
C ALA A 286 -11.87 11.95 2.90
N ILE A 287 -11.47 13.23 2.89
CA ILE A 287 -12.43 14.37 2.82
C ILE A 287 -13.19 14.35 1.51
N ARG A 288 -12.49 14.18 0.39
CA ARG A 288 -13.12 14.13 -0.92
C ARG A 288 -14.11 12.97 -1.03
N THR A 289 -13.77 11.81 -0.47
CA THR A 289 -14.70 10.67 -0.39
C THR A 289 -15.93 11.02 0.46
N ILE A 290 -15.75 11.53 1.68
CA ILE A 290 -16.87 11.89 2.58
C ILE A 290 -17.77 12.96 1.94
N LEU A 291 -17.19 14.02 1.38
CA LEU A 291 -17.93 15.10 0.75
C LEU A 291 -18.73 14.61 -0.45
N ALA A 292 -18.13 13.79 -1.32
CA ALA A 292 -18.83 13.23 -2.48
C ALA A 292 -20.01 12.36 -2.07
N ASP A 293 -19.84 11.51 -1.05
CA ASP A 293 -20.90 10.64 -0.53
C ASP A 293 -22.03 11.45 0.15
N LEU A 294 -21.68 12.46 0.97
CA LEU A 294 -22.66 13.34 1.61
C LEU A 294 -23.44 14.16 0.58
N GLU A 295 -22.79 14.60 -0.50
CA GLU A 295 -23.42 15.35 -1.60
C GLU A 295 -24.37 14.44 -2.40
N GLU A 296 -23.93 13.22 -2.73
CA GLU A 296 -24.76 12.21 -3.41
C GLU A 296 -26.03 11.88 -2.60
N GLN A 297 -25.87 11.72 -1.28
CA GLN A 297 -26.97 11.51 -0.35
C GLN A 297 -27.66 12.83 0.10
N ARG A 298 -27.37 13.97 -0.54
CA ARG A 298 -28.04 15.27 -0.30
C ARG A 298 -28.04 15.74 1.17
N PHE A 299 -27.00 15.43 1.93
CA PHE A 299 -26.75 16.01 3.26
C PHE A 299 -26.01 17.35 3.17
N ILE A 300 -25.33 17.60 2.06
CA ILE A 300 -24.61 18.84 1.79
C ILE A 300 -24.87 19.32 0.37
N GLU A 301 -24.60 20.60 0.14
CA GLU A 301 -24.53 21.22 -1.19
C GLU A 301 -23.12 21.77 -1.44
N HIS A 302 -22.66 21.69 -2.68
CA HIS A 302 -21.37 22.24 -3.09
C HIS A 302 -21.55 23.36 -4.12
N ASN A 303 -21.14 24.57 -3.76
CA ASN A 303 -21.12 25.70 -4.69
C ASN A 303 -19.82 25.69 -5.50
N LEU A 304 -19.91 25.29 -6.77
CA LEU A 304 -18.76 25.17 -7.68
C LEU A 304 -18.00 26.50 -7.90
N LYS A 305 -18.68 27.66 -7.82
CA LYS A 305 -18.04 28.98 -8.03
C LYS A 305 -17.21 29.39 -6.82
N SER A 306 -17.77 29.25 -5.61
CA SER A 306 -17.07 29.64 -4.38
C SER A 306 -16.22 28.53 -3.76
N ARG A 307 -16.40 27.28 -4.24
CA ARG A 307 -15.82 26.03 -3.71
C ARG A 307 -16.16 25.79 -2.24
N ILE A 308 -17.37 26.18 -1.86
CA ILE A 308 -17.88 26.11 -0.48
C ILE A 308 -18.88 24.96 -0.39
N TYR A 309 -18.75 24.16 0.67
CA TYR A 309 -19.68 23.11 1.05
C TYR A 309 -20.56 23.60 2.21
N THR A 310 -21.87 23.41 2.10
CA THR A 310 -22.87 23.81 3.11
C THR A 310 -23.73 22.62 3.51
N ALA A 311 -24.03 22.47 4.80
CA ALA A 311 -24.98 21.45 5.24
C ALA A 311 -26.41 21.82 4.82
N VAL A 312 -27.18 20.81 4.42
CA VAL A 312 -28.61 20.94 4.12
C VAL A 312 -29.42 20.45 5.32
N SER A 313 -30.53 21.13 5.63
CA SER A 313 -31.47 20.71 6.66
C SER A 313 -32.26 19.48 6.22
N ARG A 314 -31.61 18.31 6.24
CA ARG A 314 -32.21 17.01 5.96
C ARG A 314 -32.36 16.23 7.28
N LEU A 315 -33.54 15.66 7.49
CA LEU A 315 -33.78 14.69 8.57
C LEU A 315 -33.39 13.28 8.09
N GLY A 316 -32.68 12.53 8.93
CA GLY A 316 -32.25 11.16 8.64
C GLY A 316 -30.75 10.93 8.89
N GLN A 317 -30.34 9.67 8.87
CA GLN A 317 -28.94 9.26 8.94
C GLN A 317 -28.43 8.89 7.55
N MET A 318 -27.12 8.94 7.38
CA MET A 318 -26.45 8.41 6.19
C MET A 318 -26.74 6.92 6.04
N ASP A 319 -27.06 6.51 4.81
CA ASP A 319 -27.19 5.10 4.48
C ASP A 319 -25.83 4.54 4.08
N PHE A 320 -25.34 3.57 4.84
CA PHE A 320 -24.06 2.89 4.59
C PHE A 320 -24.25 1.51 3.93
N SER A 321 -25.49 1.08 3.64
CA SER A 321 -25.80 -0.26 3.12
C SER A 321 -25.01 -0.62 1.86
N ALA A 322 -25.02 0.24 0.84
CA ALA A 322 -24.25 0.06 -0.39
C ALA A 322 -22.74 -0.05 -0.13
N TYR A 323 -22.22 0.64 0.89
CA TYR A 323 -20.80 0.60 1.24
C TYR A 323 -20.43 -0.70 1.95
N ASP A 324 -21.30 -1.16 2.84
CA ASP A 324 -21.16 -2.47 3.48
C ASP A 324 -21.25 -3.60 2.45
N GLU A 325 -22.14 -3.51 1.46
CA GLU A 325 -22.21 -4.47 0.35
C GLU A 325 -20.88 -4.56 -0.42
N VAL A 326 -20.30 -3.42 -0.81
CA VAL A 326 -18.99 -3.37 -1.49
C VAL A 326 -17.89 -3.96 -0.59
N ARG A 327 -17.91 -3.65 0.71
CA ARG A 327 -16.93 -4.19 1.67
C ARG A 327 -17.07 -5.70 1.80
N GLN A 328 -18.28 -6.23 1.91
CA GLN A 328 -18.55 -7.66 1.97
C GLN A 328 -18.12 -8.36 0.68
N GLN A 329 -18.35 -7.74 -0.49
CA GLN A 329 -17.87 -8.26 -1.77
C GLN A 329 -16.33 -8.39 -1.77
N LYS A 330 -15.60 -7.37 -1.31
CA LYS A 330 -14.13 -7.44 -1.21
C LYS A 330 -13.65 -8.52 -0.23
N LEU A 331 -14.33 -8.69 0.91
CA LEU A 331 -14.02 -9.76 1.85
C LEU A 331 -14.28 -11.15 1.24
N GLN A 332 -15.36 -11.28 0.45
CA GLN A 332 -15.64 -12.50 -0.28
C GLN A 332 -14.57 -12.79 -1.34
N GLU A 333 -14.12 -11.78 -2.08
CA GLU A 333 -13.01 -11.90 -3.04
C GLU A 333 -11.70 -12.34 -2.37
N LEU A 334 -11.38 -11.78 -1.20
CA LEU A 334 -10.24 -12.20 -0.40
C LEU A 334 -10.38 -13.65 0.09
N SER A 335 -11.59 -14.06 0.51
CA SER A 335 -11.87 -15.45 0.86
C SER A 335 -11.68 -16.40 -0.32
N ASN A 336 -12.06 -15.98 -1.54
CA ASN A 336 -11.88 -16.79 -2.74
C ASN A 336 -10.40 -17.04 -3.08
N ILE A 337 -9.51 -16.05 -2.94
CA ILE A 337 -8.06 -16.30 -3.15
C ILE A 337 -7.46 -17.16 -2.01
N GLN A 338 -7.99 -17.10 -0.79
CA GLN A 338 -7.60 -18.06 0.26
C GLN A 338 -8.05 -19.49 -0.07
N ASN A 339 -9.24 -19.65 -0.66
CA ASN A 339 -9.72 -20.94 -1.13
C ASN A 339 -8.85 -21.48 -2.27
N TYR A 340 -8.38 -20.63 -3.18
CA TYR A 340 -7.37 -21.00 -4.19
C TYR A 340 -6.09 -21.56 -3.55
N VAL A 341 -5.54 -20.86 -2.56
CA VAL A 341 -4.33 -21.32 -1.83
C VAL A 341 -4.54 -22.70 -1.21
N ARG A 342 -5.72 -22.94 -0.64
CA ARG A 342 -6.11 -24.19 0.03
C ARG A 342 -6.64 -25.26 -0.92
N CYS A 343 -6.79 -24.97 -2.21
CA CYS A 343 -7.48 -25.88 -3.13
C CYS A 343 -6.69 -27.19 -3.26
N SER A 344 -7.40 -28.30 -3.35
CA SER A 344 -6.85 -29.65 -3.56
C SER A 344 -6.85 -30.06 -5.04
N THR A 345 -7.49 -29.27 -5.90
CA THR A 345 -7.60 -29.50 -7.35
C THR A 345 -6.59 -28.66 -8.14
N CYS A 346 -6.66 -28.70 -9.47
CA CYS A 346 -5.79 -27.96 -10.37
C CYS A 346 -5.91 -26.44 -10.17
N TYR A 347 -4.77 -25.76 -10.00
CA TYR A 347 -4.73 -24.31 -9.83
C TYR A 347 -5.30 -23.55 -11.03
N MET A 348 -4.92 -23.93 -12.26
CA MET A 348 -5.42 -23.24 -13.45
C MET A 348 -6.93 -23.44 -13.61
N GLU A 349 -7.42 -24.65 -13.35
CA GLU A 349 -8.85 -24.97 -13.42
C GLU A 349 -9.64 -24.10 -12.43
N TYR A 350 -9.18 -24.01 -11.17
CA TYR A 350 -9.81 -23.15 -10.16
C TYR A 350 -9.97 -21.71 -10.68
N LEU A 351 -8.91 -21.15 -11.27
CA LEU A 351 -8.91 -19.77 -11.76
C LEU A 351 -9.82 -19.60 -12.98
N THR A 352 -9.75 -20.52 -13.95
CA THR A 352 -10.60 -20.44 -15.14
C THR A 352 -12.08 -20.64 -14.80
N THR A 353 -12.40 -21.54 -13.87
CA THR A 353 -13.77 -21.73 -13.37
C THR A 353 -14.27 -20.52 -12.61
N TYR A 354 -13.41 -19.91 -11.77
CA TYR A 354 -13.73 -18.64 -11.12
C TYR A 354 -14.03 -17.53 -12.13
N LEU A 355 -13.31 -17.49 -13.25
CA LEU A 355 -13.55 -16.58 -14.37
C LEU A 355 -14.70 -17.00 -15.28
N GLY A 356 -15.38 -18.13 -15.03
CA GLY A 356 -16.58 -18.53 -15.75
C GLY A 356 -16.40 -19.59 -16.84
N ASP A 357 -15.24 -20.23 -16.96
CA ASP A 357 -15.10 -21.42 -17.81
C ASP A 357 -15.75 -22.64 -17.11
N GLU A 358 -16.23 -23.62 -17.88
CA GLU A 358 -16.77 -24.86 -17.31
C GLU A 358 -15.66 -25.69 -16.62
N PRO A 359 -15.94 -26.30 -15.45
CA PRO A 359 -14.97 -27.14 -14.76
C PRO A 359 -14.68 -28.45 -15.51
N GLY A 360 -13.60 -29.15 -15.14
CA GLY A 360 -13.22 -30.45 -15.71
C GLY A 360 -12.00 -30.44 -16.62
N SER A 361 -11.36 -29.28 -16.83
CA SER A 361 -10.14 -29.15 -17.63
C SER A 361 -8.91 -28.93 -16.75
N TYR A 362 -8.13 -29.99 -16.54
CA TYR A 362 -6.86 -29.93 -15.80
C TYR A 362 -5.71 -29.44 -16.68
N CYS A 363 -4.87 -28.54 -16.14
CA CYS A 363 -3.71 -28.04 -16.91
C CYS A 363 -2.55 -29.03 -17.01
N ASN A 364 -2.51 -30.06 -16.15
CA ASN A 364 -1.45 -31.08 -16.06
C ASN A 364 -0.02 -30.55 -15.77
N GLN A 365 0.15 -29.25 -15.53
CA GLN A 365 1.46 -28.61 -15.30
C GLN A 365 1.64 -27.95 -13.94
N CYS A 366 0.55 -27.60 -13.25
CA CYS A 366 0.63 -26.91 -11.95
C CYS A 366 1.06 -27.84 -10.81
N GLY A 367 1.48 -27.27 -9.68
CA GLY A 367 1.96 -28.02 -8.50
C GLY A 367 0.97 -29.03 -7.92
N ARG A 368 -0.33 -28.85 -8.17
CA ARG A 368 -1.39 -29.80 -7.81
C ARG A 368 -1.57 -30.95 -8.80
N CYS A 369 -1.44 -30.68 -10.09
CA CYS A 369 -1.52 -31.74 -11.11
C CYS A 369 -0.23 -32.57 -11.16
N ARG A 370 0.92 -31.92 -11.00
CA ARG A 370 2.24 -32.53 -11.17
C ARG A 370 3.25 -31.91 -10.21
N THR A 371 3.25 -32.40 -8.97
CA THR A 371 4.15 -31.91 -7.90
C THR A 371 5.63 -32.04 -8.28
N ALA A 372 6.01 -32.99 -9.12
CA ALA A 372 7.38 -33.13 -9.63
C ALA A 372 7.90 -31.90 -10.42
N ASN A 373 6.99 -31.06 -10.96
CA ASN A 373 7.38 -29.80 -11.61
C ASN A 373 7.87 -28.74 -10.60
N PHE A 374 7.54 -28.90 -9.32
CA PHE A 374 7.84 -27.95 -8.24
C PHE A 374 8.48 -28.69 -7.06
N PRO A 375 9.76 -29.08 -7.18
CA PRO A 375 10.46 -29.71 -6.08
C PRO A 375 10.54 -28.76 -4.87
N SER A 376 10.47 -29.34 -3.67
CA SER A 376 10.58 -28.57 -2.43
C SER A 376 11.92 -27.84 -2.37
N VAL A 377 11.84 -26.54 -2.10
CA VAL A 377 12.99 -25.66 -2.01
C VAL A 377 13.51 -25.67 -0.59
N ARG A 378 14.79 -25.99 -0.42
CA ARG A 378 15.48 -25.90 0.87
C ARG A 378 16.59 -24.85 0.77
N PRO A 379 16.32 -23.60 1.19
CA PRO A 379 17.33 -22.55 1.13
C PRO A 379 18.60 -22.94 1.87
N ALA A 380 19.78 -22.67 1.30
CA ALA A 380 21.04 -22.93 1.98
C ALA A 380 21.14 -22.11 3.28
N ARG A 381 21.78 -22.66 4.32
CA ARG A 381 21.96 -21.99 5.63
C ARG A 381 22.55 -20.58 5.49
N ARG A 382 23.46 -20.38 4.54
CA ARG A 382 24.06 -19.06 4.25
C ARG A 382 23.03 -18.02 3.81
N ILE A 383 22.01 -18.40 3.04
CA ILE A 383 20.96 -17.49 2.58
C ILE A 383 19.99 -17.21 3.71
N GLN A 384 19.65 -18.23 4.50
CA GLN A 384 18.81 -18.06 5.69
C GLN A 384 19.45 -17.08 6.69
N GLY A 385 20.76 -17.22 6.93
CA GLY A 385 21.52 -16.28 7.76
C GLY A 385 21.58 -14.88 7.17
N ALA A 386 21.78 -14.76 5.84
CA ALA A 386 21.77 -13.46 5.17
C ALA A 386 20.39 -12.78 5.24
N ALA A 387 19.29 -13.53 5.11
CA ALA A 387 17.93 -13.00 5.22
C ALA A 387 17.64 -12.52 6.65
N ALA A 388 18.04 -13.29 7.66
CA ALA A 388 17.92 -12.89 9.06
C ALA A 388 18.71 -11.61 9.34
N LEU A 389 20.00 -11.59 8.98
CA LEU A 389 20.89 -10.43 9.16
C LEU A 389 20.34 -9.19 8.43
N PHE A 390 19.86 -9.35 7.20
CA PHE A 390 19.31 -8.25 6.43
C PHE A 390 18.09 -7.63 7.12
N LEU A 391 17.14 -8.45 7.57
CA LEU A 391 15.94 -7.97 8.28
C LEU A 391 16.27 -7.38 9.65
N GLU A 392 17.33 -7.86 10.30
CA GLU A 392 17.69 -7.44 11.65
C GLU A 392 18.60 -6.21 11.70
N GLU A 393 19.47 -6.03 10.69
CA GLU A 393 20.56 -5.04 10.75
C GLU A 393 20.63 -4.13 9.53
N GLU A 394 20.23 -4.56 8.34
CA GLU A 394 20.41 -3.78 7.10
C GLU A 394 19.13 -3.01 6.70
N PHE A 395 17.97 -3.67 6.73
CA PHE A 395 16.67 -3.10 6.36
C PHE A 395 15.94 -2.49 7.56
N LEU A 396 16.54 -1.43 8.08
CA LEU A 396 16.01 -0.70 9.22
C LEU A 396 15.26 0.56 8.74
N PRO A 397 14.07 0.86 9.28
CA PRO A 397 13.37 2.07 8.94
C PRO A 397 14.22 3.31 9.26
N HIS A 398 14.42 4.15 8.25
CA HIS A 398 15.16 5.40 8.39
C HIS A 398 14.24 6.52 8.91
N ILE A 399 14.78 7.39 9.76
CA ILE A 399 14.16 8.65 10.18
C ILE A 399 14.87 9.77 9.44
N GLU A 400 14.14 10.51 8.62
CA GLU A 400 14.70 11.58 7.79
C GLU A 400 15.26 12.73 8.63
N LYS A 401 16.33 13.36 8.12
CA LYS A 401 16.86 14.59 8.70
C LYS A 401 15.83 15.72 8.61
N ARG A 402 15.71 16.49 9.68
CA ARG A 402 14.84 17.66 9.78
C ARG A 402 15.59 18.82 10.44
N PRO A 403 15.08 20.06 10.40
CA PRO A 403 15.69 21.17 11.15
C PRO A 403 15.78 20.92 12.66
N GLU A 404 14.84 20.16 13.21
CA GLU A 404 14.73 19.89 14.65
C GLU A 404 15.60 18.72 15.14
N HIS A 405 16.12 17.89 14.23
CA HIS A 405 16.94 16.72 14.55
C HIS A 405 17.67 16.16 13.31
N GLU A 406 18.81 15.49 13.54
CA GLU A 406 19.55 14.76 12.51
C GLU A 406 18.77 13.53 12.01
N ALA A 407 19.31 12.88 10.97
CA ALA A 407 18.80 11.59 10.53
C ALA A 407 18.98 10.53 11.63
N GLY A 408 18.09 9.54 11.65
CA GLY A 408 18.10 8.48 12.64
C GLY A 408 17.46 7.19 12.16
N TRP A 409 17.14 6.30 13.09
CA TRP A 409 16.76 4.93 12.79
C TRP A 409 15.68 4.42 13.73
N SER A 410 14.89 3.47 13.22
CA SER A 410 14.01 2.64 14.03
C SER A 410 14.48 1.19 13.98
N LEU A 411 14.29 0.41 15.05
CA LEU A 411 14.74 -1.00 15.07
C LEU A 411 13.91 -1.93 14.18
N SER A 412 12.67 -1.54 13.87
CA SER A 412 11.81 -2.29 12.95
C SER A 412 10.60 -1.48 12.50
N TYR A 413 9.97 -1.87 11.39
CA TYR A 413 8.61 -1.44 11.09
C TYR A 413 7.62 -2.03 12.13
N HIS A 414 6.62 -1.23 12.49
CA HIS A 414 5.54 -1.59 13.41
C HIS A 414 4.58 -2.58 12.72
N GLY A 415 4.20 -3.66 13.40
CA GLY A 415 3.36 -4.72 12.85
C GLY A 415 3.63 -6.07 13.52
N ASN A 416 3.46 -7.18 12.78
CA ASN A 416 3.77 -8.54 13.25
C ASN A 416 5.27 -8.88 13.23
N SER A 417 6.17 -7.89 13.23
CA SER A 417 7.59 -8.13 13.43
C SER A 417 7.83 -8.65 14.86
N HIS A 418 8.90 -9.42 15.08
CA HIS A 418 9.24 -9.90 16.43
C HIS A 418 9.38 -8.73 17.41
N THR A 419 10.10 -7.67 17.00
CA THR A 419 10.24 -6.42 17.77
C THR A 419 8.90 -5.73 17.99
N GLY A 420 8.04 -5.62 16.97
CA GLY A 420 6.70 -5.04 17.10
C GLY A 420 5.82 -5.79 18.10
N ARG A 421 5.89 -7.14 18.14
CA ARG A 421 5.20 -7.96 19.15
C ARG A 421 5.74 -7.72 20.55
N LEU A 422 7.06 -7.67 20.73
CA LEU A 422 7.67 -7.37 22.03
C LEU A 422 7.23 -6.00 22.56
N VAL A 423 7.23 -4.98 21.69
CA VAL A 423 6.77 -3.63 22.06
C VAL A 423 5.29 -3.63 22.41
N ARG A 424 4.46 -4.33 21.62
CA ARG A 424 3.03 -4.42 21.86
C ARG A 424 2.72 -5.12 23.18
N ALA A 425 3.38 -6.23 23.45
CA ALA A 425 3.20 -7.00 24.68
C ALA A 425 3.50 -6.16 25.92
N SER A 426 4.64 -5.45 25.94
CA SER A 426 5.02 -4.58 27.06
C SER A 426 4.13 -3.34 27.20
N LYS A 427 3.71 -2.70 26.09
CA LYS A 427 2.93 -1.44 26.16
C LYS A 427 1.42 -1.63 26.35
N TYR A 428 0.85 -2.72 25.84
CA TYR A 428 -0.61 -2.88 25.73
C TYR A 428 -1.14 -4.15 26.41
N GLU A 429 -0.28 -5.10 26.75
CA GLU A 429 -0.67 -6.39 27.31
C GLU A 429 -0.03 -6.63 28.70
N ASP A 430 0.53 -5.58 29.29
CA ASP A 430 1.14 -5.55 30.64
C ASP A 430 2.23 -6.62 30.86
N ALA A 431 2.98 -6.96 29.80
CA ALA A 431 4.02 -7.99 29.84
C ALA A 431 5.31 -7.57 30.60
N GLY A 432 5.31 -6.42 31.28
CA GLY A 432 6.48 -5.88 31.97
C GLY A 432 7.47 -5.11 31.07
N PRO A 433 8.71 -4.84 31.55
CA PRO A 433 9.69 -4.04 30.84
C PRO A 433 10.12 -4.68 29.51
N PHE A 434 10.68 -3.87 28.61
CA PHE A 434 11.18 -4.39 27.33
C PHE A 434 12.27 -5.44 27.54
N ALA A 435 12.21 -6.52 26.74
CA ALA A 435 13.14 -7.64 26.84
C ALA A 435 14.60 -7.21 26.65
N LEU A 436 15.52 -7.84 27.39
CA LEU A 436 16.96 -7.55 27.29
C LEU A 436 17.53 -7.76 25.88
N SER A 437 16.96 -8.70 25.11
CA SER A 437 17.31 -8.90 23.70
C SER A 437 17.07 -7.64 22.85
N LEU A 438 16.01 -6.89 23.13
CA LEU A 438 15.69 -5.63 22.46
C LEU A 438 16.67 -4.53 22.86
N VAL A 439 17.03 -4.44 24.14
CA VAL A 439 18.06 -3.51 24.64
C VAL A 439 19.39 -3.76 23.95
N ASN A 440 19.87 -5.01 23.96
CA ASN A 440 21.15 -5.38 23.33
C ASN A 440 21.18 -5.07 21.84
N ARG A 441 20.09 -5.35 21.13
CA ARG A 441 19.96 -5.01 19.70
C ARG A 441 20.02 -3.49 19.46
N THR A 442 19.42 -2.70 20.35
CA THR A 442 19.47 -1.23 20.26
C THR A 442 20.86 -0.69 20.50
N VAL A 443 21.58 -1.25 21.48
CA VAL A 443 23.00 -0.93 21.74
C VAL A 443 23.85 -1.22 20.51
N GLN A 444 23.66 -2.37 19.86
CA GLN A 444 24.37 -2.72 18.62
C GLN A 444 24.04 -1.76 17.48
N LEU A 445 22.76 -1.38 17.31
CA LEU A 445 22.34 -0.37 16.33
C LEU A 445 23.07 0.95 16.58
N ILE A 446 23.09 1.43 17.82
CA ILE A 446 23.72 2.70 18.17
C ILE A 446 25.21 2.67 17.86
N ARG A 447 25.91 1.61 18.24
CA ARG A 447 27.35 1.43 17.96
C ARG A 447 27.68 1.38 16.47
N THR A 448 26.76 0.91 15.63
CA THR A 448 27.01 0.69 14.20
C THR A 448 26.52 1.83 13.31
N ARG A 449 25.47 2.56 13.72
CA ARG A 449 24.78 3.54 12.87
C ARG A 449 24.85 4.99 13.37
N TYR A 450 25.31 5.22 14.60
CA TYR A 450 25.41 6.56 15.17
C TYR A 450 26.87 6.91 15.51
N PRO A 451 27.24 8.21 15.50
CA PRO A 451 28.56 8.65 15.89
C PRO A 451 28.69 8.62 17.42
N LEU A 452 28.75 7.42 18.02
CA LEU A 452 28.71 7.24 19.47
C LEU A 452 29.76 8.07 20.22
N ALA A 453 30.97 8.22 19.66
CA ALA A 453 32.05 9.02 20.24
C ALA A 453 31.71 10.51 20.40
N THR A 454 30.69 11.01 19.70
CA THR A 454 30.24 12.40 19.81
C THR A 454 28.95 12.54 20.60
N ILE A 455 28.34 11.46 21.10
CA ILE A 455 27.07 11.52 21.85
C ILE A 455 27.39 11.75 23.33
N ASP A 456 27.00 12.90 23.86
CA ASP A 456 27.30 13.35 25.23
C ASP A 456 26.20 13.00 26.24
N GLY A 457 25.06 12.47 25.78
CA GLY A 457 23.95 12.10 26.64
C GLY A 457 22.79 11.44 25.91
N ILE A 458 22.01 10.65 26.66
CA ILE A 458 20.77 10.03 26.20
C ILE A 458 19.58 10.67 26.92
N VAL A 459 18.54 11.00 26.17
CA VAL A 459 17.26 11.50 26.67
C VAL A 459 16.15 10.61 26.11
N SER A 460 15.11 10.32 26.90
CA SER A 460 13.91 9.64 26.38
C SER A 460 12.70 10.55 26.39
N VAL A 461 11.79 10.37 25.44
CA VAL A 461 10.53 11.12 25.43
C VAL A 461 9.65 10.72 26.62
N PRO A 462 9.14 11.69 27.41
CA PRO A 462 8.22 11.40 28.50
C PRO A 462 6.91 10.78 27.98
N PRO A 463 6.36 9.81 28.72
CA PRO A 463 5.22 9.05 28.27
C PRO A 463 3.93 9.90 28.24
N THR A 464 2.94 9.46 27.46
CA THR A 464 1.61 10.08 27.41
C THR A 464 0.62 9.49 28.42
N LYS A 465 0.80 8.22 28.78
CA LYS A 465 0.12 7.54 29.90
C LYS A 465 1.16 7.21 30.98
N SER A 466 0.74 7.07 32.22
CA SER A 466 1.62 6.67 33.34
C SER A 466 2.37 5.37 33.00
N GLY A 467 3.70 5.41 33.03
CA GLY A 467 4.59 4.26 32.82
C GLY A 467 6.03 4.66 32.50
N LEU A 468 7.02 3.94 33.02
CA LEU A 468 8.45 4.27 32.85
C LEU A 468 9.15 3.38 31.80
N LEU A 469 8.41 2.79 30.85
CA LEU A 469 8.96 1.80 29.92
C LEU A 469 10.09 2.35 29.05
N VAL A 470 9.87 3.50 28.40
CA VAL A 470 10.86 4.12 27.50
C VAL A 470 12.04 4.69 28.29
N GLU A 471 11.77 5.29 29.46
CA GLU A 471 12.82 5.76 30.36
C GLU A 471 13.69 4.61 30.87
N SER A 472 13.08 3.52 31.36
CA SER A 472 13.81 2.34 31.85
C SER A 472 14.66 1.73 30.73
N PHE A 473 14.13 1.69 29.51
CA PHE A 473 14.84 1.23 28.33
C PHE A 473 16.04 2.11 27.99
N ALA A 474 15.85 3.42 27.96
CA ALA A 474 16.92 4.38 27.69
C ALA A 474 18.00 4.35 28.76
N ARG A 475 17.65 4.19 30.04
CA ARG A 475 18.60 4.02 31.15
C ARG A 475 19.45 2.75 30.99
N GLN A 476 18.84 1.63 30.59
CA GLN A 476 19.58 0.39 30.33
C GLN A 476 20.55 0.53 29.15
N ILE A 477 20.12 1.20 28.07
CA ILE A 477 20.97 1.48 26.91
C ILE A 477 22.15 2.38 27.30
N ALA A 478 21.87 3.46 28.04
CA ALA A 478 22.87 4.39 28.56
C ALA A 478 23.96 3.67 29.37
N ALA A 479 23.55 2.79 30.30
CA ALA A 479 24.46 1.99 31.09
C ALA A 479 25.35 1.04 30.26
N LEU A 480 24.81 0.42 29.21
CA LEU A 480 25.56 -0.50 28.33
C LEU A 480 26.46 0.22 27.31
N LEU A 481 26.20 1.50 27.04
CA LEU A 481 27.01 2.35 26.17
C LEU A 481 28.03 3.20 26.93
N ASP A 482 27.99 3.22 28.25
CA ASP A 482 28.76 4.14 29.10
C ASP A 482 28.51 5.61 28.74
N VAL A 483 27.24 5.95 28.51
CA VAL A 483 26.77 7.32 28.19
C VAL A 483 25.83 7.78 29.30
N GLU A 484 25.91 9.05 29.68
CA GLU A 484 25.05 9.63 30.71
C GLU A 484 23.57 9.64 30.26
N TYR A 485 22.65 9.15 31.11
CA TYR A 485 21.22 9.35 30.91
C TYR A 485 20.76 10.63 31.60
N LEU A 486 20.19 11.57 30.84
CA LEU A 486 19.81 12.89 31.32
C LEU A 486 18.31 12.97 31.65
N THR A 487 17.99 13.13 32.93
CA THR A 487 16.63 13.33 33.43
C THR A 487 16.22 14.81 33.37
N VAL A 488 16.23 15.39 32.17
CA VAL A 488 16.08 16.85 31.96
C VAL A 488 14.82 17.25 31.20
N LEU A 489 14.20 16.31 30.47
CA LEU A 489 13.03 16.56 29.63
C LEU A 489 11.76 16.24 30.41
N GLU A 490 10.92 17.25 30.58
CA GLU A 490 9.67 17.16 31.32
C GLU A 490 8.48 17.48 30.43
N LYS A 491 7.35 16.85 30.72
CA LYS A 491 6.09 17.09 30.01
C LYS A 491 5.19 17.97 30.86
N VAL A 492 5.01 19.21 30.43
CA VAL A 492 4.28 20.25 31.16
C VAL A 492 2.79 20.29 30.83
N ARG A 493 2.38 19.61 29.75
CA ARG A 493 0.99 19.56 29.31
C ARG A 493 0.55 18.13 29.01
N ILE A 494 -0.67 17.79 29.42
CA ILE A 494 -1.30 16.53 29.02
C ILE A 494 -1.51 16.56 27.51
N THR A 495 -1.09 15.50 26.83
CA THR A 495 -1.30 15.31 25.39
C THR A 495 -2.10 14.03 25.16
N GLN A 496 -2.69 13.89 23.98
CA GLN A 496 -3.30 12.63 23.53
C GLN A 496 -2.27 11.78 22.78
N GLU A 497 -2.49 10.47 22.71
CA GLU A 497 -1.66 9.60 21.87
C GLU A 497 -1.85 9.99 20.39
N GLN A 498 -0.74 10.21 19.69
CA GLN A 498 -0.70 10.75 18.33
C GLN A 498 -1.46 9.91 17.30
N LYS A 499 -1.54 8.59 17.50
CA LYS A 499 -2.29 7.65 16.64
C LYS A 499 -3.80 7.89 16.58
N TYR A 500 -4.37 8.57 17.58
CA TYR A 500 -5.81 8.92 17.58
C TYR A 500 -6.08 10.29 16.96
N LEU A 501 -5.04 11.06 16.64
CA LEU A 501 -5.16 12.35 16.01
C LEU A 501 -5.16 12.15 14.50
N THR A 502 -6.17 12.70 13.86
CA THR A 502 -6.44 12.39 12.46
C THR A 502 -5.56 13.19 11.50
N ASN A 503 -4.78 14.17 11.99
CA ASN A 503 -4.13 15.14 11.10
C ASN A 503 -2.88 15.83 11.59
N TRP A 504 -2.09 16.30 10.64
CA TRP A 504 -0.82 16.94 10.90
C TRP A 504 -0.89 18.13 11.87
N ARG A 505 -1.89 19.00 11.77
CA ARG A 505 -2.05 20.18 12.62
C ARG A 505 -2.56 19.83 14.01
N GLN A 506 -3.52 18.93 14.16
CA GLN A 506 -3.90 18.36 15.47
C GLN A 506 -2.70 17.69 16.13
N LYS A 507 -1.93 16.92 15.36
CA LYS A 507 -0.72 16.24 15.81
C LYS A 507 0.32 17.24 16.30
N VAL A 508 0.58 18.31 15.54
CA VAL A 508 1.44 19.45 15.93
C VAL A 508 0.89 20.15 17.15
N ASP A 509 -0.35 20.66 17.12
CA ASP A 509 -0.95 21.43 18.21
C ASP A 509 -1.01 20.63 19.51
N ASN A 510 -1.22 19.31 19.43
CA ASN A 510 -1.22 18.39 20.57
C ASN A 510 0.14 18.29 21.28
N VAL A 511 1.27 18.44 20.57
CA VAL A 511 2.60 18.42 21.21
C VAL A 511 3.22 19.79 21.37
N LYS A 512 2.79 20.79 20.59
CA LYS A 512 3.33 22.14 20.63
C LYS A 512 3.39 22.68 22.06
N GLU A 513 4.58 23.08 22.50
CA GLU A 513 4.88 23.63 23.82
C GLU A 513 4.49 22.69 24.97
N ALA A 514 4.35 21.38 24.70
CA ALA A 514 3.99 20.38 25.72
C ALA A 514 5.19 19.90 26.55
N PHE A 515 6.41 20.28 26.15
CA PHE A 515 7.65 19.85 26.79
C PHE A 515 8.51 21.03 27.21
N CYS A 516 9.26 20.85 28.30
CA CYS A 516 10.27 21.80 28.76
C CYS A 516 11.55 21.08 29.20
N ILE A 517 12.65 21.83 29.28
CA ILE A 517 13.90 21.35 29.87
C ILE A 517 14.06 21.97 31.24
N SER A 518 14.08 21.16 32.30
CA SER A 518 14.17 21.64 33.68
C SER A 518 15.55 22.17 34.05
N SER A 519 16.60 21.72 33.36
CA SER A 519 17.99 22.17 33.57
C SER A 519 18.73 22.42 32.25
N PRO A 520 18.48 23.54 31.54
CA PRO A 520 19.06 23.83 30.23
C PRO A 520 20.60 23.80 30.21
N GLN A 521 21.26 24.19 31.30
CA GLN A 521 22.71 24.16 31.46
C GLN A 521 23.33 22.76 31.31
N VAL A 522 22.56 21.69 31.58
CA VAL A 522 23.00 20.30 31.41
C VAL A 522 22.96 19.88 29.94
N VAL A 523 22.09 20.51 29.15
CA VAL A 523 21.87 20.22 27.72
C VAL A 523 22.74 21.09 26.82
N ALA A 524 23.04 22.32 27.24
CA ALA A 524 23.76 23.31 26.46
C ALA A 524 25.10 22.77 25.90
N GLY A 525 25.28 22.86 24.58
CA GLY A 525 26.48 22.43 23.85
C GLY A 525 26.61 20.92 23.61
N ARG A 526 25.73 20.10 24.20
CA ARG A 526 25.80 18.63 24.09
C ARG A 526 25.12 18.10 22.83
N THR A 527 25.64 17.00 22.31
CA THR A 527 25.01 16.19 21.27
C THR A 527 24.24 15.05 21.92
N LEU A 528 22.94 14.94 21.64
CA LEU A 528 22.05 14.05 22.37
C LEU A 528 21.46 12.96 21.49
N LEU A 529 21.31 11.76 22.06
CA LEU A 529 20.50 10.69 21.48
C LEU A 529 19.10 10.73 22.12
N LEU A 530 18.08 11.01 21.31
CA LEU A 530 16.69 11.05 21.72
C LEU A 530 16.01 9.72 21.43
N ILE A 531 15.57 9.01 22.47
CA ILE A 531 14.90 7.70 22.36
C ILE A 531 13.39 7.84 22.55
N ASP A 532 12.64 7.26 21.63
CA ASP A 532 11.18 7.10 21.72
C ASP A 532 10.75 5.67 21.36
N ASP A 533 9.51 5.30 21.64
CA ASP A 533 9.01 3.96 21.38
C ASP A 533 8.50 3.75 19.94
N ILE A 534 7.73 4.68 19.39
CA ILE A 534 7.05 4.51 18.11
C ILE A 534 7.17 5.80 17.28
N TYR A 535 7.90 5.71 16.17
CA TYR A 535 7.87 6.72 15.12
C TYR A 535 6.58 6.57 14.31
N ASP A 536 5.69 7.55 14.38
CA ASP A 536 4.50 7.61 13.54
C ASP A 536 4.63 8.66 12.42
N SER A 537 4.00 9.80 12.60
CA SER A 537 4.12 11.05 11.87
C SER A 537 5.40 11.83 12.15
N GLY A 538 6.11 11.51 13.25
CA GLY A 538 7.34 12.20 13.66
C GLY A 538 7.13 13.54 14.38
N TYR A 539 5.89 14.04 14.55
CA TYR A 539 5.65 15.33 15.22
C TYR A 539 6.13 15.38 16.67
N MET A 540 6.02 14.27 17.40
CA MET A 540 6.52 14.18 18.77
C MET A 540 8.04 14.38 18.83
N LEU A 541 8.81 13.68 17.98
CA LEU A 541 10.27 13.83 17.91
C LEU A 541 10.68 15.23 17.45
N ARG A 542 9.91 15.84 16.54
CA ARG A 542 10.17 17.21 16.08
C ARG A 542 10.00 18.22 17.20
N GLU A 543 8.92 18.12 17.97
CA GLU A 543 8.69 19.00 19.10
C GLU A 543 9.77 18.84 20.16
N VAL A 544 10.07 17.60 20.56
CA VAL A 544 11.09 17.34 21.58
C VAL A 544 12.49 17.76 21.10
N GLY A 545 12.82 17.47 19.83
CA GLY A 545 14.05 17.94 19.20
C GLY A 545 14.15 19.47 19.21
N HIS A 546 13.07 20.15 18.87
CA HIS A 546 12.98 21.61 18.96
C HIS A 546 13.21 22.13 20.38
N THR A 547 12.56 21.54 21.38
CA THR A 547 12.73 21.89 22.80
C THR A 547 14.18 21.71 23.26
N LEU A 548 14.85 20.62 22.85
CA LEU A 548 16.25 20.36 23.18
C LEU A 548 17.20 21.38 22.51
N LEU A 549 16.99 21.68 21.23
CA LEU A 549 17.79 22.67 20.50
C LEU A 549 17.59 24.09 21.06
N GLN A 550 16.37 24.46 21.44
CA GLN A 550 16.10 25.74 22.11
C GLN A 550 16.79 25.85 23.47
N ALA A 551 16.91 24.74 24.20
CA ALA A 551 17.68 24.67 25.46
C ALA A 551 19.20 24.67 25.24
N GLY A 552 19.68 24.74 23.99
CA GLY A 552 21.08 24.88 23.63
C GLY A 552 21.79 23.58 23.23
N ALA A 553 21.07 22.47 23.02
CA ALA A 553 21.68 21.25 22.47
C ALA A 553 22.36 21.56 21.12
N LYS A 554 23.54 20.96 20.89
CA LYS A 554 24.30 21.13 19.65
C LYS A 554 23.67 20.36 18.50
N LEU A 555 23.33 19.09 18.74
CA LEU A 555 22.74 18.16 17.78
C LEU A 555 21.82 17.18 18.51
N VAL A 556 20.77 16.72 17.84
CA VAL A 556 19.84 15.72 18.36
C VAL A 556 19.69 14.60 17.34
N TYR A 557 20.04 13.37 17.72
CA TYR A 557 19.88 12.17 16.91
C TYR A 557 18.65 11.40 17.39
N PRO A 558 17.62 11.19 16.56
CA PRO A 558 16.45 10.41 16.96
C PRO A 558 16.71 8.91 16.83
N LEU A 559 16.17 8.13 17.75
CA LEU A 559 16.09 6.67 17.68
C LEU A 559 14.72 6.23 18.17
N THR A 560 14.04 5.34 17.43
CA THR A 560 12.81 4.73 17.92
C THR A 560 12.84 3.21 17.93
N ILE A 561 12.02 2.60 18.77
CA ILE A 561 11.93 1.14 18.81
C ILE A 561 11.21 0.61 17.56
N THR A 562 10.11 1.24 17.16
CA THR A 562 9.39 0.88 15.93
C THR A 562 9.01 2.09 15.10
N ARG A 563 8.71 1.88 13.81
CA ARG A 563 8.16 2.88 12.90
C ARG A 563 6.87 2.39 12.26
N THR A 564 5.78 3.15 12.32
CA THR A 564 4.57 2.78 11.60
C THR A 564 4.82 2.83 10.09
N ALA A 565 4.32 1.81 9.37
CA ALA A 565 4.37 1.79 7.90
C ALA A 565 3.36 2.78 7.26
N HIS A 566 2.64 3.54 8.09
CA HIS A 566 1.60 4.50 7.73
C HIS A 566 2.04 5.92 8.10
N SER A 567 3.22 6.37 7.65
CA SER A 567 3.28 7.79 7.29
C SER A 567 2.33 7.98 6.11
N ASP A 568 1.73 9.17 6.01
CA ASP A 568 0.67 9.56 5.08
C ASP A 568 1.07 9.48 3.57
N ASP A 569 2.02 8.63 3.21
CA ASP A 569 2.62 8.39 1.89
C ASP A 569 2.10 7.09 1.22
N GLN A 570 0.84 6.72 1.44
CA GLN A 570 0.17 5.67 0.65
C GLN A 570 -0.50 6.22 -0.61
#